data_AF-A0A645BT20-F1
#
_entry.id   AF-A0A645BT20-F1
#
_cell.length_a   1.000
_cell.length_b   1.000
_cell.length_c   1.000
_cell.angle_alpha   90.00
_cell.angle_beta   90.00
_cell.angle_gamma   90.00
#
_symmetry.space_group_name_H-M   'P 1'
#
loop_
_entity.id
_entity.type
_entity.pdbx_description
1 polymer ?
#
loop_
_entity_poly.entity_id
_entity_poly.type
_entity_poly.pdbx_seq_one_letter_code
_entity_poly.pdbx_strand_id
1 'polypeptide(L)'
;MEELKTQTPNARRYRIINPYDWRSAMMQGQPNYYTGLLLAVRSDAAPGTPGVFKFELQSGTARGETRTLPIAILPAPAPAPEIEGFEIGCFGLNNIQVCDEAARRELLKSYMDSGIRAGTLHENQGFAAKLAAAVDFNAQILVHGPDYPGAYTSKVPGITLADGREDRSHAALGLVLTDPQLRAEYKKYLHNKLNLLPADRTPVALIDIEFWGNGASSQSCFHPATVAEFRKFAHIPESEPLDSRIILSRYRKQWSDFRNDLTVRLHRMTRDLLRELRPDAELRAYDYTLALDGKAQSFVDNIPTDTLAYDRADGAIDAHLISYYNYEGTDFLDHIDADARTLTKPVYAVPYITEALPAVQMPSWSYKHPSAPEIRMEILGLAASGGKGFCFFTAIAYDGERLNAINQGVNAVAKYADFYLKGKRIDEQMKLTGMSPSMRYRLHEYNGRKLLTLFNTGKSAQTVSYPGGSIEVKPEDFVQVEL
;
A
#
# COMPACT_ATOMS: atom_id res chain seq x y z
N MET A 1 27.44 -8.83 -46.50
CA MET A 1 27.36 -8.91 -45.02
C MET A 1 26.04 -8.29 -44.64
N GLU A 2 25.02 -9.13 -44.45
CA GLU A 2 23.72 -8.73 -43.91
C GLU A 2 23.82 -8.71 -42.39
N GLU A 3 23.47 -7.59 -41.77
CA GLU A 3 23.36 -7.44 -40.32
C GLU A 3 22.21 -8.32 -39.80
N LEU A 4 22.56 -9.38 -39.08
CA LEU A 4 21.65 -10.15 -38.24
C LEU A 4 21.13 -9.24 -37.11
N LYS A 5 19.93 -8.70 -37.29
CA LYS A 5 19.12 -8.15 -36.20
C LYS A 5 18.86 -9.25 -35.18
N THR A 6 19.57 -9.22 -34.07
CA THR A 6 19.30 -10.08 -32.91
C THR A 6 17.97 -9.67 -32.29
N GLN A 7 16.93 -10.48 -32.52
CA GLN A 7 15.69 -10.38 -31.77
C GLN A 7 16.00 -10.69 -30.29
N THR A 8 15.75 -9.72 -29.42
CA THR A 8 15.91 -9.88 -27.97
C THR A 8 14.82 -10.83 -27.46
N PRO A 9 15.15 -11.94 -26.76
CA PRO A 9 14.13 -12.88 -26.27
C PRO A 9 13.40 -12.31 -25.04
N ASN A 10 12.07 -12.32 -25.05
CA ASN A 10 11.23 -11.80 -23.95
C ASN A 10 11.39 -12.60 -22.64
N ALA A 11 11.47 -11.90 -21.49
CA ALA A 11 11.28 -12.48 -20.16
C ALA A 11 9.89 -13.12 -20.01
N ARG A 12 9.79 -14.26 -19.32
CA ARG A 12 8.51 -14.97 -19.07
C ARG A 12 8.25 -15.10 -17.57
N ARG A 13 6.97 -15.20 -17.20
CA ARG A 13 6.51 -15.21 -15.80
C ARG A 13 6.02 -16.61 -15.41
N TYR A 14 6.23 -16.97 -14.16
CA TYR A 14 5.89 -18.30 -13.63
C TYR A 14 4.73 -18.20 -12.65
N ARG A 15 3.86 -19.21 -12.65
CA ARG A 15 2.91 -19.49 -11.57
C ARG A 15 3.47 -20.62 -10.71
N ILE A 16 3.56 -20.40 -9.40
CA ILE A 16 3.91 -21.45 -8.44
C ILE A 16 2.62 -22.16 -8.05
N ILE A 17 2.51 -23.44 -8.41
CA ILE A 17 1.35 -24.25 -8.03
C ILE A 17 1.74 -24.94 -6.73
N ASN A 18 1.20 -24.49 -5.59
CA ASN A 18 1.34 -25.05 -4.23
C ASN A 18 2.56 -24.53 -3.39
N PRO A 19 2.41 -23.42 -2.61
CA PRO A 19 3.51 -22.79 -1.86
C PRO A 19 3.76 -23.38 -0.46
N TYR A 20 3.20 -24.54 -0.10
CA TYR A 20 3.32 -25.06 1.27
C TYR A 20 4.77 -25.46 1.64
N ASP A 21 5.20 -24.90 2.78
CA ASP A 21 6.19 -25.40 3.73
C ASP A 21 7.69 -25.19 3.47
N TRP A 22 8.11 -23.91 3.46
CA TRP A 22 9.51 -23.52 3.61
C TRP A 22 9.69 -22.75 4.92
N ARG A 23 9.96 -23.42 6.05
CA ARG A 23 10.31 -22.67 7.27
C ARG A 23 11.08 -23.34 8.39
N SER A 24 11.66 -24.52 8.22
CA SER A 24 12.57 -25.06 9.22
C SER A 24 14.02 -24.83 8.80
N ALA A 25 14.73 -24.01 9.59
CA ALA A 25 16.20 -23.98 9.73
C ALA A 25 17.04 -22.87 9.06
N MET A 26 16.53 -21.64 8.86
CA MET A 26 17.45 -20.49 8.72
C MET A 26 17.06 -19.32 9.64
N MET A 27 17.78 -19.27 10.77
CA MET A 27 18.12 -18.10 11.60
C MET A 27 17.22 -17.77 12.79
N GLN A 28 17.78 -18.00 13.98
CA GLN A 28 17.43 -17.29 15.22
C GLN A 28 18.17 -15.94 15.21
N GLY A 29 17.49 -14.81 15.45
CA GLY A 29 18.18 -13.60 15.94
C GLY A 29 17.65 -12.21 15.58
N GLN A 30 16.80 -12.03 14.56
CA GLN A 30 16.16 -10.74 14.23
C GLN A 30 14.88 -11.01 13.41
N PRO A 31 13.72 -10.38 13.70
CA PRO A 31 12.57 -10.42 12.80
C PRO A 31 12.81 -9.43 11.65
N ASN A 32 13.78 -9.72 10.79
CA ASN A 32 13.79 -9.04 9.49
C ASN A 32 12.59 -9.60 8.72
N TYR A 33 11.74 -8.72 8.19
CA TYR A 33 10.56 -9.04 7.38
C TYR A 33 10.85 -9.97 6.18
N TYR A 34 12.13 -10.27 5.89
CA TYR A 34 12.60 -10.92 4.68
C TYR A 34 13.71 -11.94 4.99
N THR A 35 13.31 -13.21 5.20
CA THR A 35 14.23 -14.35 5.25
C THR A 35 13.73 -15.43 4.28
N GLY A 36 14.02 -15.25 2.99
CA GLY A 36 13.66 -16.19 1.93
C GLY A 36 14.50 -16.00 0.66
N LEU A 37 14.61 -17.06 -0.16
CA LEU A 37 15.28 -17.02 -1.46
C LEU A 37 14.27 -16.59 -2.53
N LEU A 38 14.49 -15.45 -3.18
CA LEU A 38 13.72 -15.03 -4.36
C LEU A 38 14.45 -15.48 -5.62
N LEU A 39 13.75 -16.21 -6.49
CA LEU A 39 14.28 -16.66 -7.77
C LEU A 39 13.49 -16.04 -8.92
N ALA A 40 14.21 -15.36 -9.82
CA ALA A 40 13.71 -15.03 -11.15
C ALA A 40 14.28 -16.07 -12.12
N VAL A 41 13.41 -16.90 -12.69
CA VAL A 41 13.82 -17.91 -13.68
C VAL A 41 13.54 -17.33 -15.07
N ARG A 42 14.31 -17.72 -16.09
CA ARG A 42 14.00 -17.46 -17.50
C ARG A 42 13.80 -18.80 -18.19
N SER A 43 12.82 -18.89 -19.08
CA SER A 43 12.54 -20.13 -19.80
C SER A 43 12.16 -19.83 -21.24
N ASP A 44 12.72 -20.62 -22.14
CA ASP A 44 12.41 -20.59 -23.56
C ASP A 44 11.15 -21.42 -23.89
N ALA A 45 10.65 -22.23 -22.94
CA ALA A 45 9.51 -23.11 -23.15
C ALA A 45 8.20 -22.34 -23.30
N ALA A 46 7.37 -22.74 -24.29
CA ALA A 46 6.16 -22.03 -24.71
C ALA A 46 5.19 -21.74 -23.54
N PRO A 47 4.43 -20.63 -23.58
CA PRO A 47 3.35 -20.40 -22.61
C PRO A 47 2.39 -21.59 -22.50
N GLY A 48 1.93 -21.88 -21.28
CA GLY A 48 1.10 -23.04 -20.96
C GLY A 48 1.88 -24.36 -20.81
N THR A 49 3.19 -24.38 -21.10
CA THR A 49 4.01 -25.58 -20.90
C THR A 49 4.15 -25.87 -19.40
N PRO A 50 3.68 -27.04 -18.91
CA PRO A 50 3.96 -27.45 -17.54
C PRO A 50 5.44 -27.76 -17.39
N GLY A 51 6.03 -27.34 -16.27
CA GLY A 51 7.42 -27.58 -15.94
C GLY A 51 7.59 -27.96 -14.48
N VAL A 52 8.81 -28.35 -14.14
CA VAL A 52 9.18 -28.65 -12.77
C VAL A 52 10.51 -27.98 -12.48
N PHE A 53 10.53 -27.10 -11.49
CA PHE A 53 11.77 -26.56 -10.95
C PHE A 53 12.34 -27.58 -9.95
N LYS A 54 13.55 -28.08 -10.22
CA LYS A 54 14.26 -29.01 -9.35
C LYS A 54 15.40 -28.29 -8.65
N PHE A 55 15.53 -28.47 -7.34
CA PHE A 55 16.59 -27.83 -6.57
C PHE A 55 17.04 -28.69 -5.39
N GLU A 56 18.26 -28.45 -4.93
CA GLU A 56 18.89 -29.09 -3.79
C GLU A 56 19.53 -28.00 -2.91
N LEU A 57 19.47 -28.16 -1.59
CA LEU A 57 20.24 -27.31 -0.68
C LEU A 57 21.62 -27.93 -0.48
N GLN A 58 22.69 -27.16 -0.65
CA GLN A 58 24.07 -27.64 -0.47
C GLN A 58 24.77 -26.79 0.60
N SER A 59 25.44 -27.45 1.55
CA SER A 59 26.30 -26.81 2.56
C SER A 59 27.68 -27.50 2.56
N GLY A 60 28.69 -26.79 2.05
CA GLY A 60 30.01 -27.39 1.80
C GLY A 60 29.92 -28.55 0.81
N THR A 61 30.37 -29.74 1.21
CA THR A 61 30.29 -30.98 0.43
C THR A 61 29.00 -31.76 0.64
N ALA A 62 28.19 -31.41 1.66
CA ALA A 62 26.93 -32.09 1.93
C ALA A 62 25.83 -31.55 1.02
N ARG A 63 25.12 -32.45 0.33
CA ARG A 63 23.93 -32.15 -0.47
C ARG A 63 22.69 -32.70 0.22
N GLY A 64 21.65 -31.88 0.28
CA GLY A 64 20.32 -32.29 0.72
C GLY A 64 19.55 -33.03 -0.37
N GLU A 65 18.32 -33.41 -0.04
CA GLU A 65 17.39 -34.05 -0.97
C GLU A 65 17.00 -33.14 -2.13
N THR A 66 16.88 -33.72 -3.34
CA THR A 66 16.30 -33.05 -4.50
C THR A 66 14.82 -32.79 -4.28
N ARG A 67 14.44 -31.52 -4.25
CA ARG A 67 13.05 -31.09 -4.19
C ARG A 67 12.56 -30.67 -5.57
N THR A 68 11.25 -30.80 -5.78
CA THR A 68 10.60 -30.43 -7.04
C THR A 68 9.44 -29.48 -6.77
N LEU A 69 9.27 -28.49 -7.65
CA LEU A 69 8.17 -27.52 -7.62
C LEU A 69 7.51 -27.47 -9.00
N PRO A 70 6.23 -27.83 -9.12
CA PRO A 70 5.53 -27.68 -10.39
C PRO A 70 5.36 -26.19 -10.70
N ILE A 71 5.69 -25.83 -11.94
CA ILE A 71 5.57 -24.47 -12.46
C ILE A 71 4.76 -24.50 -13.75
N ALA A 72 3.98 -23.45 -13.97
CA ALA A 72 3.38 -23.17 -15.27
C ALA A 72 3.93 -21.86 -15.80
N ILE A 73 4.40 -21.88 -17.05
CA ILE A 73 4.84 -20.67 -17.74
C ILE A 73 3.60 -19.97 -18.26
N LEU A 74 3.33 -18.77 -17.77
CA LEU A 74 2.20 -17.99 -18.23
C LEU A 74 2.60 -17.14 -19.44
N PRO A 75 1.67 -16.85 -20.37
CA PRO A 75 1.92 -15.86 -21.40
C PRO A 75 2.25 -14.52 -20.73
N ALA A 76 3.19 -13.78 -21.32
CA ALA A 76 3.39 -12.39 -20.95
C ALA A 76 2.09 -11.62 -21.26
N PRO A 77 1.60 -10.75 -20.36
CA PRO A 77 0.46 -9.93 -20.68
C PRO A 77 0.81 -8.95 -21.80
N ALA A 78 -0.19 -8.60 -22.60
CA ALA A 78 -0.07 -7.45 -23.49
C ALA A 78 0.17 -6.18 -22.64
N PRO A 79 0.95 -5.19 -23.12
CA PRO A 79 1.20 -3.98 -22.36
C PRO A 79 -0.10 -3.28 -21.95
N ALA A 80 -0.28 -3.04 -20.65
CA ALA A 80 -1.42 -2.32 -20.13
C ALA A 80 -1.36 -0.84 -20.55
N PRO A 81 -2.51 -0.23 -20.90
CA PRO A 81 -2.58 1.19 -21.17
C PRO A 81 -2.21 2.00 -19.92
N GLU A 82 -1.67 3.19 -20.14
CA GLU A 82 -1.58 4.20 -19.10
C GLU A 82 -2.93 4.90 -18.94
N ILE A 83 -3.31 5.20 -17.71
CA ILE A 83 -4.58 5.85 -17.37
C ILE A 83 -4.25 7.13 -16.62
N GLU A 84 -4.36 8.26 -17.31
CA GLU A 84 -4.11 9.57 -16.70
C GLU A 84 -5.02 9.79 -15.50
N GLY A 85 -4.46 10.06 -14.32
CA GLY A 85 -5.21 10.25 -13.08
C GLY A 85 -5.59 8.97 -12.34
N PHE A 86 -5.12 7.79 -12.77
CA PHE A 86 -5.26 6.53 -12.04
C PHE A 86 -3.94 5.74 -12.03
N GLU A 87 -3.29 5.68 -10.87
CA GLU A 87 -1.96 5.09 -10.72
C GLU A 87 -2.04 3.64 -10.22
N ILE A 88 -1.23 2.74 -10.77
CA ILE A 88 -0.97 1.44 -10.15
C ILE A 88 0.50 1.39 -9.76
N GLY A 89 0.75 1.22 -8.48
CA GLY A 89 2.07 1.10 -7.90
C GLY A 89 2.23 -0.10 -6.99
N CYS A 90 3.45 -0.25 -6.48
CA CYS A 90 3.80 -1.28 -5.51
C CYS A 90 4.68 -0.71 -4.38
N PHE A 91 4.45 -1.20 -3.18
CA PHE A 91 5.18 -0.77 -2.00
C PHE A 91 6.51 -1.53 -1.91
N GLY A 92 7.57 -0.88 -2.39
CA GLY A 92 8.92 -1.42 -2.38
C GLY A 92 9.31 -2.10 -3.70
N LEU A 93 10.53 -1.83 -4.17
CA LEU A 93 11.15 -2.58 -5.28
C LEU A 93 12.13 -3.66 -4.76
N ASN A 94 11.87 -4.19 -3.57
CA ASN A 94 12.78 -5.12 -2.88
C ASN A 94 13.05 -6.39 -3.70
N ASN A 95 12.06 -6.85 -4.46
CA ASN A 95 12.19 -8.03 -5.29
C ASN A 95 12.97 -7.77 -6.61
N ILE A 96 13.24 -6.50 -6.95
CA ILE A 96 14.10 -6.08 -8.06
C ILE A 96 15.58 -6.01 -7.61
N GLN A 97 15.91 -6.37 -6.37
CA GLN A 97 17.31 -6.46 -5.92
C GLN A 97 18.10 -7.66 -6.51
N VAL A 98 17.51 -8.43 -7.44
CA VAL A 98 18.14 -9.54 -8.19
C VAL A 98 19.52 -9.16 -8.74
N CYS A 99 20.54 -10.01 -8.64
CA CYS A 99 21.94 -9.63 -8.90
C CYS A 99 22.29 -9.19 -10.34
N ASP A 100 21.41 -9.41 -11.33
CA ASP A 100 21.67 -9.11 -12.76
C ASP A 100 20.84 -7.93 -13.28
N GLU A 101 21.48 -6.95 -13.94
CA GLU A 101 20.81 -5.75 -14.44
C GLU A 101 19.79 -6.05 -15.56
N ALA A 102 20.10 -7.00 -16.45
CA ALA A 102 19.20 -7.36 -17.55
C ALA A 102 17.90 -7.99 -17.02
N ALA A 103 18.02 -8.94 -16.09
CA ALA A 103 16.89 -9.54 -15.39
C ALA A 103 16.04 -8.49 -14.65
N ARG A 104 16.67 -7.49 -14.02
CA ARG A 104 15.95 -6.37 -13.37
C ARG A 104 15.13 -5.55 -14.36
N ARG A 105 15.73 -5.18 -15.51
CA ARG A 105 15.04 -4.43 -16.58
C ARG A 105 13.84 -5.21 -17.12
N GLU A 106 14.01 -6.51 -17.31
CA GLU A 106 12.96 -7.42 -17.76
C GLU A 106 11.81 -7.55 -16.73
N LEU A 107 12.14 -7.65 -15.44
CA LEU A 107 11.14 -7.67 -14.37
C LEU A 107 10.38 -6.35 -14.27
N LEU A 108 11.08 -5.22 -14.37
CA LEU A 108 10.46 -3.90 -14.33
C LEU A 108 9.59 -3.65 -15.57
N LYS A 109 10.04 -4.07 -16.75
CA LYS A 109 9.21 -4.09 -17.96
C LYS A 109 7.95 -4.94 -17.74
N SER A 110 8.08 -6.07 -17.06
CA SER A 110 6.93 -6.89 -16.72
C SER A 110 5.93 -6.15 -15.81
N TYR A 111 6.40 -5.40 -14.82
CA TYR A 111 5.53 -4.57 -14.01
C TYR A 111 4.76 -3.55 -14.86
N MET A 112 5.48 -2.83 -15.71
CA MET A 112 4.91 -1.82 -16.60
C MET A 112 3.92 -2.42 -17.60
N ASP A 113 4.25 -3.55 -18.22
CA ASP A 113 3.36 -4.28 -19.12
C ASP A 113 2.09 -4.73 -18.39
N SER A 114 2.17 -4.97 -17.07
CA SER A 114 1.00 -5.27 -16.24
C SER A 114 0.22 -4.04 -15.78
N GLY A 115 0.75 -2.84 -15.98
CA GLY A 115 0.15 -1.59 -15.54
C GLY A 115 0.75 -1.02 -14.26
N ILE A 116 1.60 -1.78 -13.54
CA ILE A 116 2.36 -1.25 -12.41
C ILE A 116 3.42 -0.29 -12.95
N ARG A 117 3.24 1.01 -12.71
CA ARG A 117 4.10 2.08 -13.23
C ARG A 117 4.70 2.96 -12.13
N ALA A 118 4.32 2.71 -10.88
CA ALA A 118 4.90 3.38 -9.73
C ALA A 118 5.48 2.40 -8.71
N GLY A 119 6.46 2.83 -7.93
CA GLY A 119 6.93 2.01 -6.83
C GLY A 119 7.80 2.74 -5.83
N THR A 120 7.70 2.29 -4.58
CA THR A 120 8.34 2.94 -3.45
C THR A 120 9.80 2.53 -3.30
N LEU A 121 10.68 3.52 -3.14
CA LEU A 121 12.10 3.36 -2.85
C LEU A 121 12.34 3.33 -1.34
N HIS A 122 12.99 2.26 -0.86
CA HIS A 122 13.49 2.15 0.52
C HIS A 122 14.94 2.64 0.66
N GLU A 123 15.41 2.81 1.91
CA GLU A 123 16.66 3.50 2.29
C GLU A 123 17.95 2.98 1.62
N ASN A 124 17.93 1.77 1.06
CA ASN A 124 19.08 1.12 0.42
C ASN A 124 18.90 0.89 -1.10
N GLN A 125 17.98 1.61 -1.75
CA GLN A 125 17.57 1.33 -3.12
C GLN A 125 18.04 2.37 -4.15
N GLY A 126 19.19 3.02 -3.92
CA GLY A 126 19.74 4.02 -4.87
C GLY A 126 19.94 3.49 -6.29
N PHE A 127 20.17 2.18 -6.47
CA PHE A 127 20.18 1.55 -7.80
C PHE A 127 18.77 1.44 -8.40
N ALA A 128 17.76 1.08 -7.62
CA ALA A 128 16.38 0.99 -8.11
C ALA A 128 15.88 2.37 -8.55
N ALA A 129 16.32 3.45 -7.89
CA ALA A 129 16.05 4.82 -8.33
C ALA A 129 16.62 5.11 -9.73
N LYS A 130 17.87 4.73 -9.99
CA LYS A 130 18.50 4.87 -11.32
C LYS A 130 17.80 4.03 -12.38
N LEU A 131 17.43 2.79 -12.03
CA LEU A 131 16.73 1.89 -12.94
C LEU A 131 15.33 2.44 -13.29
N ALA A 132 14.59 2.94 -12.29
CA ALA A 132 13.28 3.53 -12.46
C ALA A 132 13.34 4.79 -13.35
N ALA A 133 14.36 5.63 -13.16
CA ALA A 133 14.62 6.76 -14.05
C ALA A 133 14.87 6.31 -15.50
N ALA A 134 15.62 5.22 -15.71
CA ALA A 134 15.99 4.74 -17.04
C ALA A 134 14.85 4.13 -17.87
N VAL A 135 13.72 3.78 -17.26
CA VAL A 135 12.57 3.16 -17.97
C VAL A 135 11.26 3.92 -17.76
N ASP A 136 11.35 5.17 -17.32
CA ASP A 136 10.19 6.01 -17.02
C ASP A 136 9.19 5.44 -16.00
N PHE A 137 9.71 4.74 -15.00
CA PHE A 137 8.92 4.23 -13.88
C PHE A 137 8.84 5.30 -12.78
N ASN A 138 7.64 5.59 -12.28
CA ASN A 138 7.40 6.62 -11.27
C ASN A 138 7.93 6.16 -9.90
N ALA A 139 9.14 6.57 -9.55
CA ALA A 139 9.73 6.26 -8.26
C ALA A 139 9.17 7.18 -7.17
N GLN A 140 8.55 6.59 -6.17
CA GLN A 140 8.06 7.26 -4.97
C GLN A 140 9.08 7.03 -3.84
N ILE A 141 9.18 7.93 -2.87
CA ILE A 141 10.11 7.76 -1.74
C ILE A 141 9.34 7.40 -0.48
N LEU A 142 9.75 6.34 0.21
CA LEU A 142 9.34 6.15 1.60
C LEU A 142 10.13 7.12 2.46
N VAL A 143 9.44 8.01 3.15
CA VAL A 143 10.01 8.83 4.21
C VAL A 143 9.54 8.25 5.54
N HIS A 144 10.48 7.83 6.38
CA HIS A 144 10.11 7.47 7.73
C HIS A 144 9.57 8.70 8.45
N GLY A 145 8.53 8.49 9.23
CA GLY A 145 8.02 9.53 10.08
C GLY A 145 9.08 10.06 11.05
N PRO A 146 8.91 11.28 11.56
CA PRO A 146 9.82 11.85 12.55
C PRO A 146 9.84 11.06 13.87
N ASP A 147 8.91 10.13 14.05
CA ASP A 147 8.85 9.14 15.12
C ASP A 147 9.97 8.08 15.06
N TYR A 148 10.68 7.91 13.94
CA TYR A 148 11.79 6.95 13.82
C TYR A 148 13.16 7.64 13.85
N PRO A 149 13.73 7.94 15.04
CA PRO A 149 14.98 8.71 15.13
C PRO A 149 16.16 7.97 14.50
N GLY A 150 16.16 6.63 14.53
CA GLY A 150 17.17 5.82 13.87
C GLY A 150 17.38 6.14 12.37
N ALA A 151 16.38 6.72 11.70
CA ALA A 151 16.48 7.13 10.31
C ALA A 151 17.24 8.45 10.10
N TYR A 152 17.26 9.37 11.09
CA TYR A 152 17.79 10.72 10.88
C TYR A 152 18.70 11.27 11.98
N THR A 153 18.66 10.79 13.23
CA THR A 153 19.60 11.18 14.29
C THR A 153 19.53 10.25 15.53
N SER A 154 20.67 9.96 16.14
CA SER A 154 20.74 9.25 17.43
C SER A 154 20.58 10.16 18.66
N LYS A 155 20.39 11.47 18.44
CA LYS A 155 20.37 12.50 19.50
C LYS A 155 18.98 12.83 20.05
N VAL A 156 17.91 12.26 19.48
CA VAL A 156 16.54 12.48 19.96
C VAL A 156 16.29 11.56 21.16
N PRO A 157 15.79 12.08 22.29
CA PRO A 157 15.33 11.22 23.39
C PRO A 157 14.26 10.23 22.92
N GLY A 158 14.32 9.00 23.43
CA GLY A 158 13.31 8.00 23.17
C GLY A 158 11.95 8.38 23.77
N ILE A 159 10.89 7.66 23.38
CA ILE A 159 9.61 7.77 24.07
C ILE A 159 9.73 7.22 25.50
N THR A 160 8.99 7.81 26.44
CA THR A 160 8.81 7.23 27.78
C THR A 160 7.57 6.35 27.79
N LEU A 161 7.72 5.08 28.17
CA LEU A 161 6.63 4.11 28.31
C LEU A 161 5.84 4.35 29.61
N ALA A 162 4.67 3.72 29.74
CA ALA A 162 3.81 3.88 30.91
C ALA A 162 4.48 3.47 32.23
N ASP A 163 5.43 2.52 32.19
CA ASP A 163 6.22 2.06 33.32
C ASP A 163 7.47 2.92 33.61
N GLY A 164 7.66 4.02 32.86
CA GLY A 164 8.77 4.95 33.00
C GLY A 164 10.04 4.55 32.24
N ARG A 165 10.09 3.38 31.58
CA ARG A 165 11.24 3.00 30.76
C ARG A 165 11.32 3.84 29.49
N GLU A 166 12.55 4.11 29.04
CA GLU A 166 12.81 4.73 27.73
C GLU A 166 12.80 3.65 26.64
N ASP A 167 12.08 3.92 25.55
CA ASP A 167 12.17 3.16 24.30
C ASP A 167 12.76 4.05 23.21
N ARG A 168 13.97 3.70 22.76
CA ARG A 168 14.74 4.45 21.75
C ARG A 168 14.44 4.04 20.31
N SER A 169 13.58 3.04 20.10
CA SER A 169 13.10 2.72 18.75
C SER A 169 12.23 3.84 18.17
N HIS A 170 11.64 4.66 19.05
CA HIS A 170 10.74 5.75 18.70
C HIS A 170 11.16 7.08 19.36
N ALA A 171 10.94 8.20 18.67
CA ALA A 171 11.25 9.55 19.13
C ALA A 171 10.12 10.16 19.97
N ALA A 172 10.48 10.94 20.99
CA ALA A 172 9.53 11.78 21.71
C ALA A 172 9.01 12.93 20.81
N LEU A 173 7.89 12.69 20.12
CA LEU A 173 7.33 13.56 19.07
C LEU A 173 7.15 15.04 19.41
N GLY A 174 6.76 15.35 20.66
CA GLY A 174 6.60 16.74 21.09
C GLY A 174 7.89 17.55 20.93
N LEU A 175 9.05 16.90 21.07
CA LEU A 175 10.36 17.53 20.85
C LEU A 175 10.62 17.78 19.37
N VAL A 176 10.24 16.86 18.48
CA VAL A 176 10.55 16.99 17.05
C VAL A 176 9.83 18.19 16.42
N LEU A 177 8.62 18.51 16.89
CA LEU A 177 7.88 19.69 16.45
C LEU A 177 8.46 21.01 16.98
N THR A 178 9.02 20.99 18.20
CA THR A 178 9.34 22.22 18.95
C THR A 178 10.83 22.54 18.99
N ASP A 179 11.70 21.55 18.79
CA ASP A 179 13.16 21.71 18.78
C ASP A 179 13.65 22.05 17.35
N PRO A 180 14.18 23.26 17.12
CA PRO A 180 14.68 23.67 15.80
C PRO A 180 15.84 22.82 15.28
N GLN A 181 16.67 22.28 16.18
CA GLN A 181 17.80 21.44 15.78
C GLN A 181 17.31 20.08 15.27
N LEU A 182 16.34 19.47 15.95
CA LEU A 182 15.73 18.21 15.51
C LEU A 182 15.00 18.38 14.18
N ARG A 183 14.25 19.48 14.03
CA ARG A 183 13.61 19.83 12.77
C ARG A 183 14.62 19.99 11.63
N ALA A 184 15.78 20.60 11.88
CA ALA A 184 16.84 20.76 10.89
C ALA A 184 17.48 19.41 10.49
N GLU A 185 17.72 18.49 11.43
CA GLU A 185 18.20 17.15 11.13
C GLU A 185 17.18 16.34 10.31
N TYR A 186 15.89 16.43 10.65
CA TYR A 186 14.84 15.80 9.85
C TYR A 186 14.74 16.39 8.44
N LYS A 187 14.84 17.72 8.29
CA LYS A 187 14.91 18.35 6.97
C LYS A 187 16.10 17.84 6.14
N LYS A 188 17.27 17.67 6.76
CA LYS A 188 18.46 17.11 6.10
C LYS A 188 18.21 15.66 5.64
N TYR A 189 17.53 14.86 6.44
CA TYR A 189 17.10 13.52 6.04
C TYR A 189 16.18 13.55 4.82
N LEU A 190 15.12 14.38 4.84
CA LEU A 190 14.21 14.53 3.71
C LEU A 190 14.94 14.98 2.43
N HIS A 191 15.88 15.92 2.55
CA HIS A 191 16.71 16.36 1.43
C HIS A 191 17.52 15.20 0.83
N ASN A 192 18.13 14.36 1.67
CA ASN A 192 18.86 13.18 1.19
C ASN A 192 17.95 12.18 0.48
N LYS A 193 16.70 12.02 0.94
CA LYS A 193 15.70 11.16 0.28
C LYS A 193 15.27 11.70 -1.07
N LEU A 194 14.96 13.00 -1.14
CA LEU A 194 14.55 13.65 -2.38
C LEU A 194 15.66 13.60 -3.44
N ASN A 195 16.93 13.66 -3.04
CA ASN A 195 18.07 13.54 -3.95
C ASN A 195 18.25 12.14 -4.58
N LEU A 196 17.46 11.14 -4.16
CA LEU A 196 17.38 9.86 -4.86
C LEU A 196 16.56 9.97 -6.15
N LEU A 197 15.68 10.97 -6.25
CA LEU A 197 14.82 11.19 -7.41
C LEU A 197 15.45 12.19 -8.39
N PRO A 198 15.21 12.04 -9.70
CA PRO A 198 15.56 13.06 -10.69
C PRO A 198 14.95 14.43 -10.35
N ALA A 199 15.69 15.51 -10.65
CA ALA A 199 15.28 16.88 -10.33
C ALA A 199 14.08 17.37 -11.16
N ASP A 200 13.84 16.77 -12.32
CA ASP A 200 12.78 17.07 -13.28
C ASP A 200 11.46 16.32 -13.01
N ARG A 201 11.43 15.46 -12.00
CA ARG A 201 10.23 14.71 -11.61
C ARG A 201 9.61 15.24 -10.33
N THR A 202 8.29 15.32 -10.32
CA THR A 202 7.50 15.62 -9.12
C THR A 202 7.72 14.55 -8.06
N PRO A 203 8.29 14.90 -6.88
CA PRO A 203 8.52 13.93 -5.84
C PRO A 203 7.22 13.53 -5.16
N VAL A 204 6.93 12.24 -5.09
CA VAL A 204 5.88 11.69 -4.24
C VAL A 204 6.52 11.04 -3.04
N ALA A 205 6.31 11.62 -1.86
CA ALA A 205 6.73 11.05 -0.59
C ALA A 205 5.57 10.29 0.06
N LEU A 206 5.80 9.03 0.38
CA LEU A 206 4.90 8.21 1.18
C LEU A 206 5.41 8.28 2.62
N ILE A 207 4.58 8.72 3.55
CA ILE A 207 4.91 8.75 4.97
C ILE A 207 4.08 7.72 5.72
N ASP A 208 4.76 7.06 6.64
CA ASP A 208 4.18 6.11 7.55
C ASP A 208 4.60 6.52 8.98
N ILE A 209 3.62 6.90 9.81
CA ILE A 209 3.79 7.21 11.23
C ILE A 209 3.03 6.13 12.00
N GLU A 210 3.76 5.10 12.38
CA GLU A 210 3.20 3.88 12.92
C GLU A 210 3.88 3.49 14.24
N PHE A 211 3.19 3.75 15.35
CA PHE A 211 3.64 3.35 16.68
C PHE A 211 3.35 1.86 16.94
N TRP A 212 4.07 0.97 16.24
CA TRP A 212 4.09 -0.46 16.56
C TRP A 212 5.00 -0.72 17.77
N GLY A 213 4.50 -1.38 18.82
CA GLY A 213 5.32 -1.75 19.99
C GLY A 213 4.53 -2.16 21.25
N ASN A 214 5.27 -2.40 22.35
CA ASN A 214 4.81 -2.86 23.69
C ASN A 214 3.93 -1.87 24.47
N GLY A 215 3.23 -1.00 23.76
CA GLY A 215 2.21 -0.10 24.26
C GLY A 215 1.55 0.49 23.03
N ALA A 216 0.24 0.34 22.91
CA ALA A 216 -0.52 1.04 21.88
C ALA A 216 -0.07 2.50 21.78
N SER A 217 -0.11 3.07 20.59
CA SER A 217 0.36 4.43 20.28
C SER A 217 -0.18 5.56 21.18
N SER A 218 -1.34 5.33 21.77
CA SER A 218 -2.05 6.19 22.72
C SER A 218 -1.71 5.87 24.18
N GLN A 219 -0.93 4.83 24.42
CA GLN A 219 -0.48 4.37 25.73
C GLN A 219 1.03 4.54 25.90
N SER A 220 1.65 5.32 25.03
CA SER A 220 3.09 5.50 24.98
C SER A 220 3.47 6.97 24.72
N CYS A 221 4.72 7.31 25.03
CA CYS A 221 5.30 8.65 25.00
C CYS A 221 4.83 9.62 26.10
N PHE A 222 5.13 9.28 27.37
CA PHE A 222 4.96 10.16 28.54
C PHE A 222 6.20 11.00 28.86
N HIS A 223 7.02 11.31 27.84
CA HIS A 223 8.19 12.16 28.03
C HIS A 223 7.75 13.54 28.54
N PRO A 224 8.46 14.19 29.49
CA PRO A 224 8.01 15.44 30.12
C PRO A 224 7.64 16.55 29.12
N ALA A 225 8.38 16.69 28.02
CA ALA A 225 8.06 17.63 26.96
C ALA A 225 6.72 17.32 26.25
N THR A 226 6.44 16.03 25.98
CA THR A 226 5.17 15.60 25.40
C THR A 226 4.01 15.81 26.37
N VAL A 227 4.21 15.52 27.66
CA VAL A 227 3.20 15.75 28.71
C VAL A 227 2.92 17.26 28.88
N ALA A 228 3.94 18.12 28.75
CA ALA A 228 3.75 19.57 28.79
C ALA A 228 2.90 20.07 27.62
N GLU A 229 3.12 19.56 26.41
CA GLU A 229 2.29 19.89 25.24
C GLU A 229 0.86 19.36 25.39
N PHE A 230 0.69 18.15 25.92
CA PHE A 230 -0.62 17.61 26.24
C PHE A 230 -1.38 18.46 27.26
N ARG A 231 -0.70 18.91 28.32
CA ARG A 231 -1.28 19.79 29.34
C ARG A 231 -1.85 21.06 28.71
N LYS A 232 -1.11 21.68 27.77
CA LYS A 232 -1.58 22.85 27.02
C LYS A 232 -2.78 22.52 26.15
N PHE A 233 -2.71 21.42 25.39
CA PHE A 233 -3.79 20.97 24.50
C PHE A 233 -5.10 20.70 25.27
N ALA A 234 -5.01 20.02 26.42
CA ALA A 234 -6.17 19.63 27.21
C ALA A 234 -6.59 20.69 28.26
N HIS A 235 -5.93 21.86 28.28
CA HIS A 235 -6.17 22.95 29.24
C HIS A 235 -6.12 22.50 30.72
N ILE A 236 -5.18 21.61 31.06
CA ILE A 236 -5.07 21.05 32.43
C ILE A 236 -4.23 22.01 33.30
N PRO A 237 -4.73 22.48 34.47
CA PRO A 237 -3.99 23.41 35.33
C PRO A 237 -2.65 22.84 35.79
N GLU A 238 -1.57 23.64 35.80
CA GLU A 238 -0.21 23.21 36.23
C GLU A 238 -0.18 22.52 37.60
N SER A 239 -1.11 22.87 38.50
CA SER A 239 -1.25 22.27 39.83
C SER A 239 -1.70 20.81 39.81
N GLU A 240 -2.35 20.36 38.73
CA GLU A 240 -2.78 18.96 38.60
C GLU A 240 -1.56 18.10 38.26
N PRO A 241 -1.21 17.08 39.07
CA PRO A 241 -0.13 16.16 38.72
C PRO A 241 -0.53 15.34 37.49
N LEU A 242 0.38 15.23 36.51
CA LEU A 242 0.19 14.40 35.32
C LEU A 242 1.34 13.38 35.22
N ASP A 243 1.03 12.13 35.56
CA ASP A 243 1.85 10.96 35.26
C ASP A 243 1.12 10.05 34.26
N SER A 244 1.81 9.03 33.75
CA SER A 244 1.25 8.07 32.77
C SER A 244 -0.06 7.44 33.27
N ARG A 245 -0.12 7.08 34.55
CA ARG A 245 -1.29 6.45 35.18
C ARG A 245 -2.47 7.43 35.27
N ILE A 246 -2.26 8.69 35.64
CA ILE A 246 -3.31 9.71 35.69
C ILE A 246 -3.84 9.99 34.30
N ILE A 247 -2.93 10.15 33.32
CA ILE A 247 -3.31 10.37 31.92
C ILE A 247 -4.16 9.20 31.40
N LEU A 248 -3.70 7.96 31.60
CA LEU A 248 -4.38 6.77 31.09
C LEU A 248 -5.67 6.40 31.82
N SER A 249 -5.87 6.86 33.06
CA SER A 249 -7.09 6.58 33.83
C SER A 249 -8.13 7.70 33.76
N ARG A 250 -7.71 8.97 33.75
CA ARG A 250 -8.63 10.13 33.81
C ARG A 250 -8.77 10.88 32.50
N TYR A 251 -7.70 10.93 31.70
CA TYR A 251 -7.62 11.76 30.50
C TYR A 251 -7.37 10.96 29.22
N ARG A 252 -7.70 9.66 29.23
CA ARG A 252 -7.35 8.74 28.14
C ARG A 252 -7.84 9.22 26.78
N LYS A 253 -9.08 9.70 26.71
CA LYS A 253 -9.66 10.21 25.46
C LYS A 253 -8.93 11.48 24.99
N GLN A 254 -8.75 12.46 25.88
CA GLN A 254 -8.04 13.70 25.56
C GLN A 254 -6.60 13.41 25.11
N TRP A 255 -5.96 12.41 25.72
CA TRP A 255 -4.64 11.97 25.31
C TRP A 255 -4.67 11.37 23.91
N SER A 256 -5.62 10.49 23.60
CA SER A 256 -5.81 9.97 22.24
C SER A 256 -6.02 11.10 21.21
N ASP A 257 -6.91 12.04 21.51
CA ASP A 257 -7.19 13.21 20.67
C ASP A 257 -5.93 14.07 20.46
N PHE A 258 -5.15 14.29 21.52
CA PHE A 258 -3.85 14.98 21.45
C PHE A 258 -2.84 14.25 20.58
N ARG A 259 -2.79 12.92 20.65
CA ARG A 259 -1.87 12.11 19.83
C ARG A 259 -2.24 12.19 18.34
N ASN A 260 -3.54 12.16 18.02
CA ASN A 260 -4.02 12.41 16.65
C ASN A 260 -3.63 13.80 16.16
N ASP A 261 -3.88 14.85 16.95
CA ASP A 261 -3.47 16.23 16.63
C ASP A 261 -1.95 16.35 16.42
N LEU A 262 -1.16 15.68 17.26
CA LEU A 262 0.29 15.68 17.15
C LEU A 262 0.74 15.04 15.83
N THR A 263 0.13 13.93 15.44
CA THR A 263 0.41 13.28 14.15
C THR A 263 0.01 14.16 12.96
N VAL A 264 -1.15 14.84 13.02
CA VAL A 264 -1.56 15.84 12.00
C VAL A 264 -0.50 16.95 11.86
N ARG A 265 -0.02 17.50 12.99
CA ARG A 265 0.99 18.56 12.99
C ARG A 265 2.33 18.08 12.41
N LEU A 266 2.72 16.85 12.70
CA LEU A 266 3.94 16.25 12.13
C LEU A 266 3.83 16.06 10.62
N HIS A 267 2.70 15.56 10.12
CA HIS A 267 2.46 15.45 8.67
C HIS A 267 2.56 16.81 7.99
N ARG A 268 1.90 17.84 8.55
CA ARG A 268 2.00 19.22 8.04
C ARG A 268 3.44 19.70 8.02
N MET A 269 4.18 19.52 9.12
CA MET A 269 5.60 19.89 9.18
C MET A 269 6.41 19.17 8.11
N THR A 270 6.23 17.85 7.94
CA THR A 270 6.95 17.07 6.91
C THR A 270 6.63 17.59 5.52
N ARG A 271 5.36 17.84 5.21
CA ARG A 271 4.95 18.36 3.90
C ARG A 271 5.53 19.74 3.62
N ASP A 272 5.48 20.65 4.59
CA ASP A 272 6.01 22.00 4.44
C ASP A 272 7.55 21.94 4.24
N LEU A 273 8.26 21.08 4.98
CA LEU A 273 9.69 20.85 4.79
C LEU A 273 10.02 20.24 3.41
N LEU A 274 9.20 19.30 2.92
CA LEU A 274 9.34 18.75 1.56
C LEU A 274 9.19 19.87 0.52
N ARG A 275 8.20 20.75 0.67
CA ARG A 275 7.96 21.87 -0.27
C ARG A 275 8.98 22.99 -0.19
N GLU A 276 9.59 23.20 0.98
CA GLU A 276 10.77 24.07 1.11
C GLU A 276 11.96 23.54 0.30
N LEU A 277 12.07 22.23 0.11
CA LEU A 277 13.15 21.58 -0.65
C LEU A 277 12.79 21.41 -2.14
N ARG A 278 11.53 21.09 -2.43
CA ARG A 278 10.96 20.79 -3.75
C ARG A 278 9.50 21.28 -3.79
N PRO A 279 9.21 22.48 -4.33
CA PRO A 279 7.89 23.12 -4.21
C PRO A 279 6.70 22.30 -4.75
N ASP A 280 6.97 21.39 -5.68
CA ASP A 280 6.01 20.50 -6.33
C ASP A 280 5.78 19.18 -5.57
N ALA A 281 6.53 18.90 -4.50
CA ALA A 281 6.44 17.63 -3.79
C ALA A 281 5.04 17.37 -3.17
N GLU A 282 4.60 16.13 -3.32
CA GLU A 282 3.39 15.57 -2.70
C GLU A 282 3.76 14.76 -1.46
N LEU A 283 2.98 14.90 -0.39
CA LEU A 283 3.00 14.00 0.77
C LEU A 283 1.72 13.17 0.79
N ARG A 284 1.88 11.85 0.64
CA ARG A 284 0.79 10.87 0.80
C ARG A 284 0.99 10.12 2.11
N ALA A 285 -0.02 10.06 2.94
CA ALA A 285 0.09 9.43 4.27
C ALA A 285 -0.59 8.08 4.30
N TYR A 286 0.11 7.10 4.88
CA TYR A 286 -0.47 5.81 5.20
C TYR A 286 -1.45 5.93 6.37
N ASP A 287 -2.66 5.41 6.17
CA ASP A 287 -3.74 5.45 7.15
C ASP A 287 -4.75 4.30 6.95
N TYR A 288 -5.92 4.39 7.57
CA TYR A 288 -6.87 3.29 7.68
C TYR A 288 -8.25 3.69 7.16
N THR A 289 -9.05 2.69 6.80
CA THR A 289 -10.41 2.89 6.29
C THR A 289 -11.26 3.65 7.31
N LEU A 290 -12.16 4.52 6.83
CA LEU A 290 -13.14 5.21 7.67
C LEU A 290 -14.10 4.22 8.33
N ALA A 291 -14.42 3.15 7.61
CA ALA A 291 -15.19 2.02 8.11
C ALA A 291 -14.32 1.13 9.02
N LEU A 292 -13.87 1.72 10.13
CA LEU A 292 -13.66 1.00 11.39
C LEU A 292 -15.01 0.66 12.05
N ASP A 293 -16.13 0.87 11.35
CA ASP A 293 -17.48 0.48 11.75
C ASP A 293 -17.51 -0.98 12.20
N GLY A 294 -17.71 -1.16 13.51
CA GLY A 294 -17.74 -2.46 14.18
C GLY A 294 -16.44 -2.89 14.85
N LYS A 295 -15.30 -2.22 14.62
CA LYS A 295 -14.12 -2.39 15.48
C LYS A 295 -14.35 -1.67 16.81
N ALA A 296 -13.93 -2.30 17.90
CA ALA A 296 -14.04 -1.70 19.21
C ALA A 296 -13.34 -0.32 19.21
N GLN A 297 -13.95 0.68 19.86
CA GLN A 297 -13.35 2.00 20.07
C GLN A 297 -11.90 1.91 20.58
N SER A 298 -11.55 0.83 21.29
CA SER A 298 -10.19 0.53 21.72
C SER A 298 -9.17 0.36 20.59
N PHE A 299 -9.56 -0.04 19.37
CA PHE A 299 -8.67 -0.13 18.21
C PHE A 299 -8.36 1.27 17.68
N VAL A 300 -9.39 2.11 17.50
CA VAL A 300 -9.26 3.54 17.12
C VAL A 300 -8.45 4.29 18.17
N ASP A 301 -8.74 4.05 19.45
CA ASP A 301 -8.03 4.66 20.56
C ASP A 301 -6.59 4.18 20.66
N ASN A 302 -6.14 3.15 19.91
CA ASN A 302 -4.79 2.58 20.01
C ASN A 302 -3.91 2.88 18.78
N ILE A 303 -4.45 3.54 17.75
CA ILE A 303 -3.71 3.95 16.55
C ILE A 303 -3.97 5.45 16.37
N PRO A 304 -2.94 6.33 16.39
CA PRO A 304 -3.16 7.77 16.42
C PRO A 304 -3.22 8.28 14.97
N THR A 305 -4.06 7.62 14.17
CA THR A 305 -4.27 7.87 12.75
C THR A 305 -5.75 8.06 12.46
N ASP A 306 -6.28 9.21 12.89
CA ASP A 306 -7.63 9.63 12.52
C ASP A 306 -7.64 10.14 11.06
N THR A 307 -8.06 9.28 10.14
CA THR A 307 -8.17 9.56 8.71
C THR A 307 -9.01 10.81 8.40
N LEU A 308 -10.10 11.06 9.15
CA LEU A 308 -10.89 12.29 8.96
C LEU A 308 -10.17 13.53 9.46
N ALA A 309 -9.39 13.42 10.53
CA ALA A 309 -8.56 14.52 11.01
C ALA A 309 -7.51 14.89 9.96
N TYR A 310 -6.90 13.90 9.29
CA TYR A 310 -5.95 14.14 8.20
C TYR A 310 -6.59 14.79 6.99
N ASP A 311 -7.77 14.32 6.60
CA ASP A 311 -8.53 14.85 5.47
C ASP A 311 -8.88 16.33 5.70
N ARG A 312 -9.48 16.64 6.85
CA ARG A 312 -9.95 17.98 7.20
C ARG A 312 -8.84 18.96 7.57
N ALA A 313 -7.69 18.47 8.01
CA ALA A 313 -6.58 19.33 8.36
C ALA A 313 -5.98 19.97 7.11
N ASP A 314 -6.22 21.27 6.96
CA ASP A 314 -5.54 22.09 5.99
C ASP A 314 -4.04 21.90 6.14
N GLY A 315 -3.43 21.49 5.04
CA GLY A 315 -2.00 21.44 5.00
C GLY A 315 -1.34 20.15 5.48
N ALA A 316 -2.08 19.16 5.99
CA ALA A 316 -1.45 17.98 6.60
C ALA A 316 -0.85 17.03 5.55
N ILE A 317 -1.65 16.67 4.55
CA ILE A 317 -1.34 15.67 3.52
C ILE A 317 -1.98 16.09 2.19
N ASP A 318 -1.49 15.54 1.09
CA ASP A 318 -2.02 15.74 -0.26
C ASP A 318 -2.89 14.57 -0.73
N ALA A 319 -2.67 13.35 -0.22
CA ALA A 319 -3.50 12.18 -0.51
C ALA A 319 -3.43 11.13 0.61
N HIS A 320 -4.45 10.27 0.66
CA HIS A 320 -4.55 9.11 1.54
C HIS A 320 -3.98 7.86 0.88
N LEU A 321 -3.19 7.07 1.62
CA LEU A 321 -2.76 5.72 1.29
C LEU A 321 -3.42 4.76 2.29
N ILE A 322 -4.66 4.39 2.02
CA ILE A 322 -5.48 3.65 2.97
C ILE A 322 -5.12 2.16 2.94
N SER A 323 -4.84 1.60 4.11
CA SER A 323 -4.64 0.17 4.31
C SER A 323 -5.92 -0.63 4.11
N TYR A 324 -5.91 -1.52 3.12
CA TYR A 324 -6.99 -2.48 2.89
C TYR A 324 -6.57 -3.93 3.18
N TYR A 325 -5.53 -4.15 3.98
CA TYR A 325 -4.96 -5.48 4.19
C TYR A 325 -5.92 -6.53 4.76
N ASN A 326 -7.03 -6.11 5.38
CA ASN A 326 -7.95 -6.99 6.08
C ASN A 326 -9.31 -7.15 5.37
N TYR A 327 -9.45 -6.61 4.15
CA TYR A 327 -10.71 -6.57 3.43
C TYR A 327 -10.57 -7.26 2.07
N GLU A 328 -11.61 -7.99 1.66
CA GLU A 328 -11.69 -8.67 0.36
C GLU A 328 -13.15 -8.70 -0.10
N GLY A 329 -13.41 -9.02 -1.37
CA GLY A 329 -14.76 -9.19 -1.89
C GLY A 329 -15.66 -7.96 -1.66
N THR A 330 -16.90 -8.18 -1.20
CA THR A 330 -17.84 -7.08 -0.96
C THR A 330 -17.37 -6.13 0.12
N ASP A 331 -16.66 -6.62 1.15
CA ASP A 331 -16.20 -5.78 2.24
C ASP A 331 -15.20 -4.75 1.71
N PHE A 332 -14.25 -5.17 0.87
CA PHE A 332 -13.35 -4.24 0.19
C PHE A 332 -14.14 -3.19 -0.61
N LEU A 333 -15.12 -3.63 -1.42
CA LEU A 333 -15.93 -2.75 -2.27
C LEU A 333 -16.76 -1.74 -1.47
N ASP A 334 -17.23 -2.10 -0.28
CA ASP A 334 -18.01 -1.22 0.57
C ASP A 334 -17.12 -0.19 1.28
N HIS A 335 -15.93 -0.59 1.73
CA HIS A 335 -15.01 0.31 2.42
C HIS A 335 -14.46 1.39 1.46
N ILE A 336 -14.04 1.00 0.25
CA ILE A 336 -13.61 1.99 -0.77
C ILE A 336 -14.74 2.95 -1.15
N ASP A 337 -16.01 2.50 -1.14
CA ASP A 337 -17.17 3.37 -1.40
C ASP A 337 -17.38 4.37 -0.27
N ALA A 338 -17.23 3.94 0.99
CA ALA A 338 -17.31 4.83 2.14
C ALA A 338 -16.18 5.86 2.13
N ASP A 339 -14.95 5.42 1.88
CA ASP A 339 -13.76 6.28 1.87
C ASP A 339 -13.83 7.30 0.73
N ALA A 340 -14.06 6.85 -0.52
CA ALA A 340 -14.09 7.74 -1.69
C ALA A 340 -15.27 8.72 -1.71
N ARG A 341 -16.38 8.42 -1.01
CA ARG A 341 -17.52 9.35 -0.88
C ARG A 341 -17.35 10.38 0.23
N THR A 342 -16.55 10.07 1.24
CA THR A 342 -16.46 10.89 2.46
C THR A 342 -15.21 11.75 2.49
N LEU A 343 -14.07 11.21 2.02
CA LEU A 343 -12.80 11.91 2.01
C LEU A 343 -12.77 12.93 0.87
N THR A 344 -12.22 14.10 1.16
CA THR A 344 -12.10 15.20 0.20
C THR A 344 -10.79 15.13 -0.58
N LYS A 345 -9.77 14.48 -0.02
CA LYS A 345 -8.48 14.27 -0.66
C LYS A 345 -8.45 12.96 -1.46
N PRO A 346 -7.58 12.85 -2.49
CA PRO A 346 -7.37 11.62 -3.26
C PRO A 346 -7.14 10.38 -2.38
N VAL A 347 -7.81 9.28 -2.73
CA VAL A 347 -7.69 7.99 -2.04
C VAL A 347 -6.92 7.00 -2.91
N TYR A 348 -5.85 6.43 -2.35
CA TYR A 348 -5.11 5.31 -2.90
C TYR A 348 -5.31 4.09 -2.00
N ALA A 349 -5.60 2.93 -2.59
CA ALA A 349 -5.76 1.68 -1.86
C ALA A 349 -4.41 0.95 -1.72
N VAL A 350 -4.12 0.49 -0.52
CA VAL A 350 -2.95 -0.33 -0.21
C VAL A 350 -3.43 -1.73 0.22
N PRO A 351 -3.78 -2.62 -0.73
CA PRO A 351 -4.12 -4.00 -0.40
C PRO A 351 -2.87 -4.85 -0.20
N TYR A 352 -3.06 -5.96 0.50
CA TYR A 352 -2.04 -7.00 0.65
C TYR A 352 -2.13 -7.95 -0.56
N ILE A 353 -1.02 -8.43 -1.12
CA ILE A 353 -1.04 -9.25 -2.36
C ILE A 353 -0.30 -10.59 -2.28
N THR A 354 0.38 -10.91 -1.18
CA THR A 354 1.26 -12.10 -1.12
C THR A 354 0.66 -13.31 -0.37
N GLU A 355 0.24 -14.35 -1.09
CA GLU A 355 -0.04 -15.68 -0.51
C GLU A 355 1.15 -16.30 0.24
N ALA A 356 2.37 -15.96 -0.18
CA ALA A 356 3.57 -16.77 0.09
C ALA A 356 4.18 -16.62 1.49
N LEU A 357 3.61 -15.80 2.38
CA LEU A 357 4.29 -15.46 3.64
C LEU A 357 3.39 -15.53 4.89
N PRO A 358 2.90 -16.72 5.30
CA PRO A 358 2.37 -16.93 6.65
C PRO A 358 3.38 -16.62 7.79
N ALA A 359 4.63 -16.22 7.50
CA ALA A 359 5.69 -15.91 8.49
C ALA A 359 5.83 -14.42 8.74
N VAL A 360 5.48 -13.64 7.73
CA VAL A 360 5.53 -12.18 7.78
C VAL A 360 4.18 -11.63 8.25
N GLN A 361 3.16 -12.50 8.32
CA GLN A 361 1.99 -12.25 9.13
C GLN A 361 2.42 -12.08 10.59
N MET A 362 2.29 -10.85 11.08
CA MET A 362 2.27 -10.62 12.51
C MET A 362 1.14 -11.51 13.07
N PRO A 363 1.39 -12.41 14.03
CA PRO A 363 0.41 -13.42 14.47
C PRO A 363 -0.95 -12.87 14.93
N SER A 364 -1.03 -11.56 15.20
CA SER A 364 -2.23 -10.84 15.59
C SER A 364 -3.03 -10.23 14.42
N TRP A 365 -2.59 -10.34 13.16
CA TRP A 365 -3.21 -9.66 12.02
C TRP A 365 -3.77 -10.65 11.00
N SER A 366 -5.03 -10.47 10.63
CA SER A 366 -5.77 -11.31 9.68
C SER A 366 -5.66 -10.76 8.25
N TYR A 367 -4.44 -10.69 7.72
CA TYR A 367 -4.24 -10.24 6.34
C TYR A 367 -5.00 -11.13 5.35
N LYS A 368 -5.77 -10.48 4.49
CA LYS A 368 -6.46 -11.09 3.35
C LYS A 368 -5.52 -11.16 2.15
N HIS A 369 -5.66 -12.24 1.39
CA HIS A 369 -4.82 -12.53 0.23
C HIS A 369 -5.73 -12.64 -0.98
N PRO A 370 -6.01 -11.53 -1.67
CA PRO A 370 -6.96 -11.53 -2.76
C PRO A 370 -6.45 -12.47 -3.85
N SER A 371 -7.37 -13.32 -4.32
CA SER A 371 -7.18 -14.16 -5.48
C SER A 371 -7.00 -13.32 -6.74
N ALA A 372 -6.53 -13.91 -7.83
CA ALA A 372 -6.41 -13.22 -9.11
C ALA A 372 -7.74 -12.61 -9.62
N PRO A 373 -8.90 -13.30 -9.52
CA PRO A 373 -10.19 -12.68 -9.81
C PRO A 373 -10.55 -11.50 -8.90
N GLU A 374 -10.17 -11.54 -7.62
CA GLU A 374 -10.41 -10.42 -6.69
C GLU A 374 -9.53 -9.22 -7.03
N ILE A 375 -8.23 -9.40 -7.29
CA ILE A 375 -7.32 -8.30 -7.65
C ILE A 375 -7.86 -7.47 -8.82
N ARG A 376 -8.36 -8.12 -9.89
CA ARG A 376 -8.93 -7.40 -11.04
C ARG A 376 -10.23 -6.65 -10.67
N MET A 377 -11.07 -7.23 -9.80
CA MET A 377 -12.31 -6.62 -9.33
C MET A 377 -12.03 -5.44 -8.40
N GLU A 378 -11.05 -5.56 -7.51
CA GLU A 378 -10.64 -4.51 -6.59
C GLU A 378 -10.10 -3.30 -7.35
N ILE A 379 -9.25 -3.53 -8.38
CA ILE A 379 -8.73 -2.46 -9.25
C ILE A 379 -9.87 -1.67 -9.89
N LEU A 380 -10.81 -2.37 -10.54
CA LEU A 380 -11.97 -1.74 -11.15
C LEU A 380 -12.89 -1.10 -10.12
N GLY A 381 -13.07 -1.77 -8.98
CA GLY A 381 -13.88 -1.33 -7.86
C GLY A 381 -13.44 0.04 -7.37
N LEU A 382 -12.14 0.23 -7.10
CA LEU A 382 -11.59 1.51 -6.65
C LEU A 382 -11.80 2.62 -7.67
N ALA A 383 -11.50 2.37 -8.94
CA ALA A 383 -11.71 3.36 -9.99
C ALA A 383 -13.19 3.77 -10.07
N ALA A 384 -14.08 2.77 -10.08
CA ALA A 384 -15.53 3.00 -10.10
C ALA A 384 -16.05 3.63 -8.79
N SER A 385 -15.30 3.56 -7.70
CA SER A 385 -15.64 4.27 -6.45
C SER A 385 -15.22 5.74 -6.46
N GLY A 386 -14.26 6.12 -7.31
CA GLY A 386 -13.66 7.46 -7.37
C GLY A 386 -12.23 7.55 -6.85
N GLY A 387 -11.62 6.43 -6.45
CA GLY A 387 -10.22 6.38 -6.00
C GLY A 387 -9.22 6.64 -7.12
N LYS A 388 -7.98 6.99 -6.74
CA LYS A 388 -6.92 7.44 -7.65
C LYS A 388 -5.81 6.43 -7.90
N GLY A 389 -5.82 5.29 -7.23
CA GLY A 389 -4.87 4.24 -7.56
C GLY A 389 -4.60 3.21 -6.48
N PHE A 390 -3.73 2.26 -6.83
CA PHE A 390 -3.27 1.21 -5.93
C PHE A 390 -1.80 1.38 -5.58
N CYS A 391 -1.43 0.97 -4.38
CA CYS A 391 -0.06 0.69 -4.00
C CYS A 391 0.00 -0.70 -3.34
N PHE A 392 0.26 -1.74 -4.13
CA PHE A 392 0.24 -3.13 -3.62
C PHE A 392 1.36 -3.40 -2.61
N PHE A 393 1.02 -3.91 -1.43
CA PHE A 393 1.98 -4.32 -0.40
C PHE A 393 2.00 -5.86 -0.26
N THR A 394 3.11 -6.55 -0.02
CA THR A 394 4.49 -6.08 0.25
C THR A 394 5.37 -5.99 -0.99
N ALA A 395 4.80 -5.96 -2.19
CA ALA A 395 5.53 -6.07 -3.46
C ALA A 395 6.47 -7.29 -3.59
N ILE A 396 6.27 -8.30 -2.76
CA ILE A 396 7.08 -9.51 -2.71
C ILE A 396 6.25 -10.66 -3.23
N ALA A 397 6.87 -11.48 -4.08
CA ALA A 397 6.27 -12.67 -4.67
C ALA A 397 5.02 -12.43 -5.53
N TYR A 398 5.05 -11.44 -6.43
CA TYR A 398 4.10 -11.44 -7.55
C TYR A 398 4.43 -12.59 -8.50
N ASP A 399 3.55 -13.59 -8.55
CA ASP A 399 3.56 -14.55 -9.63
C ASP A 399 2.96 -13.96 -10.92
N GLY A 400 3.10 -14.70 -12.02
CA GLY A 400 2.54 -14.27 -13.30
C GLY A 400 1.01 -14.19 -13.32
N GLU A 401 0.30 -14.91 -12.43
CA GLU A 401 -1.16 -14.92 -12.38
C GLU A 401 -1.69 -13.59 -11.84
N ARG A 402 -1.11 -13.12 -10.73
CA ARG A 402 -1.40 -11.82 -10.13
C ARG A 402 -1.07 -10.68 -11.08
N LEU A 403 0.08 -10.72 -11.75
CA LEU A 403 0.44 -9.69 -12.70
C LEU A 403 -0.51 -9.66 -13.93
N ASN A 404 -1.04 -10.81 -14.35
CA ASN A 404 -2.06 -10.87 -15.40
C ASN A 404 -3.41 -10.34 -14.91
N ALA A 405 -3.78 -10.60 -13.65
CA ALA A 405 -4.98 -10.02 -13.04
C ALA A 405 -4.90 -8.49 -12.93
N ILE A 406 -3.76 -7.95 -12.52
CA ILE A 406 -3.54 -6.49 -12.50
C ILE A 406 -3.72 -5.91 -13.90
N ASN A 407 -3.12 -6.54 -14.91
CA ASN A 407 -3.29 -6.13 -16.31
C ASN A 407 -4.77 -6.13 -16.74
N GLN A 408 -5.52 -7.18 -16.41
CA GLN A 408 -6.95 -7.27 -16.72
C GLN A 408 -7.76 -6.16 -16.04
N GLY A 409 -7.49 -5.89 -14.76
CA GLY A 409 -8.12 -4.81 -14.00
C GLY A 409 -7.84 -3.44 -14.62
N VAL A 410 -6.58 -3.15 -14.94
CA VAL A 410 -6.17 -1.89 -15.59
C VAL A 410 -6.86 -1.72 -16.95
N ASN A 411 -6.87 -2.75 -17.79
CA ASN A 411 -7.56 -2.69 -19.08
C ASN A 411 -9.08 -2.44 -18.93
N ALA A 412 -9.70 -3.02 -17.90
CA ALA A 412 -11.12 -2.79 -17.62
C ALA A 412 -11.40 -1.36 -17.17
N VAL A 413 -10.52 -0.75 -16.37
CA VAL A 413 -10.60 0.68 -16.02
C VAL A 413 -10.39 1.54 -17.27
N ALA A 414 -9.33 1.28 -18.04
CA ALA A 414 -8.96 2.08 -19.21
C ALA A 414 -10.07 2.15 -20.25
N LYS A 415 -10.79 1.03 -20.46
CA LYS A 415 -11.91 0.94 -21.41
C LYS A 415 -12.99 2.01 -21.16
N TYR A 416 -13.19 2.41 -19.91
CA TYR A 416 -14.21 3.39 -19.52
C TYR A 416 -13.66 4.47 -18.58
N ALA A 417 -12.38 4.84 -18.73
CA ALA A 417 -11.69 5.75 -17.83
C ALA A 417 -12.41 7.11 -17.69
N ASP A 418 -12.99 7.63 -18.77
CA ASP A 418 -13.76 8.88 -18.73
C ASP A 418 -14.95 8.82 -17.77
N PHE A 419 -15.66 7.69 -17.67
CA PHE A 419 -16.78 7.54 -16.72
C PHE A 419 -16.29 7.56 -15.27
N TYR A 420 -15.17 6.90 -14.99
CA TYR A 420 -14.64 6.75 -13.63
C TYR A 420 -13.90 7.99 -13.13
N LEU A 421 -13.20 8.69 -14.03
CA LEU A 421 -12.30 9.78 -13.66
C LEU A 421 -12.92 11.17 -13.86
N LYS A 422 -13.88 11.30 -14.79
CA LYS A 422 -14.52 12.58 -15.13
C LYS A 422 -16.04 12.53 -14.99
N GLY A 423 -16.63 11.35 -14.96
CA GLY A 423 -18.07 11.15 -14.79
C GLY A 423 -18.53 11.35 -13.36
N LYS A 424 -19.85 11.30 -13.18
CA LYS A 424 -20.53 11.40 -11.88
C LYS A 424 -21.19 10.08 -11.54
N ARG A 425 -21.03 9.60 -10.30
CA ARG A 425 -21.82 8.50 -9.76
C ARG A 425 -23.27 8.92 -9.53
N ILE A 426 -24.19 8.11 -10.02
CA ILE A 426 -25.64 8.33 -9.98
C ILE A 426 -26.37 7.02 -9.65
N ASP A 427 -25.76 6.21 -8.78
CA ASP A 427 -26.23 4.87 -8.38
C ASP A 427 -27.73 4.87 -8.03
N GLU A 428 -28.18 5.91 -7.32
CA GLU A 428 -29.56 6.10 -6.86
C GLU A 428 -30.62 6.21 -7.97
N GLN A 429 -30.20 6.49 -9.21
CA GLN A 429 -31.10 6.58 -10.36
C GLN A 429 -31.43 5.20 -10.95
N MET A 430 -30.79 4.13 -10.47
CA MET A 430 -30.97 2.77 -10.98
C MET A 430 -31.72 1.89 -9.99
N LYS A 431 -32.67 1.10 -10.49
CA LYS A 431 -33.29 0.01 -9.73
C LYS A 431 -32.94 -1.31 -10.39
N LEU A 432 -32.18 -2.13 -9.67
CA LEU A 432 -31.79 -3.47 -10.10
C LEU A 432 -32.60 -4.53 -9.34
N THR A 433 -32.90 -5.64 -10.00
CA THR A 433 -33.45 -6.85 -9.36
C THR A 433 -32.54 -8.05 -9.63
N GLY A 434 -32.62 -9.09 -8.78
CA GLY A 434 -31.74 -10.26 -8.87
C GLY A 434 -30.36 -10.08 -8.23
N MET A 435 -30.17 -9.03 -7.43
CA MET A 435 -28.93 -8.78 -6.69
C MET A 435 -28.89 -9.65 -5.42
N SER A 436 -27.84 -10.45 -5.27
CA SER A 436 -27.55 -11.16 -4.02
C SER A 436 -26.69 -10.30 -3.07
N PRO A 437 -26.52 -10.69 -1.80
CA PRO A 437 -25.63 -9.98 -0.87
C PRO A 437 -24.16 -9.90 -1.31
N SER A 438 -23.71 -10.79 -2.20
CA SER A 438 -22.34 -10.79 -2.76
C SER A 438 -22.20 -9.92 -4.02
N MET A 439 -23.26 -9.19 -4.39
CA MET A 439 -23.26 -8.32 -5.57
C MET A 439 -23.13 -6.86 -5.16
N ARG A 440 -22.36 -6.09 -5.93
CA ARG A 440 -22.34 -4.63 -5.85
C ARG A 440 -22.50 -4.04 -7.24
N TYR A 441 -23.02 -2.83 -7.32
CA TYR A 441 -23.12 -2.11 -8.58
C TYR A 441 -22.76 -0.65 -8.39
N ARG A 442 -22.32 -0.02 -9.48
CA ARG A 442 -22.05 1.42 -9.56
C ARG A 442 -22.56 1.92 -10.90
N LEU A 443 -23.27 3.05 -10.91
CA LEU A 443 -23.76 3.69 -12.12
C LEU A 443 -23.07 5.02 -12.29
N HIS A 444 -22.45 5.23 -13.46
CA HIS A 444 -21.79 6.48 -13.80
C HIS A 444 -22.50 7.16 -14.97
N GLU A 445 -22.52 8.49 -14.97
CA GLU A 445 -22.92 9.31 -16.11
C GLU A 445 -21.75 10.18 -16.57
N TYR A 446 -21.52 10.21 -17.89
CA TYR A 446 -20.55 11.09 -18.51
C TYR A 446 -21.02 11.48 -19.91
N ASN A 447 -21.06 12.78 -20.22
CA ASN A 447 -21.56 13.32 -21.49
C ASN A 447 -22.93 12.75 -21.92
N GLY A 448 -23.85 12.61 -20.96
CA GLY A 448 -25.21 12.09 -21.19
C GLY A 448 -25.31 10.57 -21.43
N ARG A 449 -24.18 9.85 -21.45
CA ARG A 449 -24.12 8.38 -21.53
C ARG A 449 -24.07 7.80 -20.12
N LYS A 450 -24.55 6.56 -19.95
CA LYS A 450 -24.56 5.87 -18.66
C LYS A 450 -23.78 4.55 -18.72
N LEU A 451 -23.02 4.27 -17.67
CA LEU A 451 -22.25 3.03 -17.53
C LEU A 451 -22.62 2.33 -16.22
N LEU A 452 -23.23 1.16 -16.34
CA LEU A 452 -23.47 0.25 -15.22
C LEU A 452 -22.29 -0.71 -15.07
N THR A 453 -21.65 -0.69 -13.91
CA THR A 453 -20.62 -1.66 -13.53
C THR A 453 -21.17 -2.57 -12.44
N LEU A 454 -21.19 -3.88 -12.68
CA LEU A 454 -21.68 -4.91 -11.77
C LEU A 454 -20.51 -5.76 -11.30
N PHE A 455 -20.47 -6.08 -10.01
CA PHE A 455 -19.45 -6.92 -9.37
C PHE A 455 -20.14 -8.10 -8.71
N ASN A 456 -19.66 -9.32 -8.97
CA ASN A 456 -20.09 -10.54 -8.31
C ASN A 456 -18.90 -11.15 -7.56
N THR A 457 -18.86 -10.98 -6.25
CA THR A 457 -17.82 -11.60 -5.41
C THR A 457 -18.23 -12.98 -4.91
N GLY A 458 -19.42 -13.46 -5.32
CA GLY A 458 -19.96 -14.75 -4.94
C GLY A 458 -19.40 -15.90 -5.78
N LYS A 459 -19.60 -17.13 -5.29
CA LYS A 459 -19.18 -18.37 -5.95
C LYS A 459 -20.20 -18.92 -6.95
N SER A 460 -21.25 -18.17 -7.25
CA SER A 460 -22.32 -18.59 -8.18
C SER A 460 -22.69 -17.44 -9.11
N ALA A 461 -23.00 -17.77 -10.37
CA ALA A 461 -23.45 -16.79 -11.35
C ALA A 461 -24.74 -16.10 -10.87
N GLN A 462 -24.88 -14.81 -11.15
CA GLN A 462 -26.04 -14.02 -10.78
C GLN A 462 -26.63 -13.36 -12.03
N THR A 463 -27.94 -13.49 -12.24
CA THR A 463 -28.64 -12.75 -13.29
C THR A 463 -29.26 -11.49 -12.70
N VAL A 464 -28.78 -10.33 -13.16
CA VAL A 464 -29.26 -9.02 -12.72
C VAL A 464 -30.11 -8.41 -13.81
N SER A 465 -31.32 -7.96 -13.47
CA SER A 465 -32.19 -7.22 -14.38
C SER A 465 -32.11 -5.72 -14.12
N TYR A 466 -32.09 -4.94 -15.20
CA TYR A 466 -32.05 -3.47 -15.21
C TYR A 466 -33.05 -2.93 -16.25
N PRO A 467 -33.44 -1.65 -16.18
CA PRO A 467 -34.28 -1.04 -17.22
C PRO A 467 -33.60 -1.16 -18.58
N GLY A 468 -34.15 -2.00 -19.47
CA GLY A 468 -33.57 -2.27 -20.79
C GLY A 468 -33.04 -3.69 -21.00
N GLY A 469 -32.92 -4.53 -19.96
CA GLY A 469 -32.53 -5.92 -20.15
C GLY A 469 -32.14 -6.67 -18.88
N SER A 470 -31.44 -7.78 -19.07
CA SER A 470 -30.84 -8.58 -18.01
C SER A 470 -29.46 -9.04 -18.42
N ILE A 471 -28.57 -9.22 -17.44
CA ILE A 471 -27.21 -9.70 -17.68
C ILE A 471 -26.80 -10.70 -16.62
N GLU A 472 -26.15 -11.77 -17.07
CA GLU A 472 -25.51 -12.73 -16.17
C GLU A 472 -24.09 -12.23 -15.82
N VAL A 473 -23.79 -12.17 -14.53
CA VAL A 473 -22.46 -11.90 -14.00
C VAL A 473 -21.92 -13.20 -13.42
N LYS A 474 -20.82 -13.69 -14.00
CA LYS A 474 -20.16 -14.93 -13.58
C LYS A 474 -19.67 -14.85 -12.13
N PRO A 475 -19.44 -15.99 -11.46
CA PRO A 475 -18.79 -16.00 -10.15
C PRO A 475 -17.44 -15.27 -10.19
N GLU A 476 -17.13 -14.51 -9.15
CA GLU A 476 -15.84 -13.82 -8.97
C GLU A 476 -15.46 -12.96 -10.20
N ASP A 477 -16.45 -12.27 -10.74
CA ASP A 477 -16.32 -11.53 -11.99
C ASP A 477 -17.08 -10.21 -11.95
N PHE A 478 -16.83 -9.39 -12.96
CA PHE A 478 -17.54 -8.13 -13.15
C PHE A 478 -18.03 -7.99 -14.59
N VAL A 479 -19.03 -7.13 -14.78
CA VAL A 479 -19.48 -6.73 -16.12
C VAL A 479 -19.70 -5.23 -16.18
N GLN A 480 -19.33 -4.62 -17.31
CA GLN A 480 -19.52 -3.20 -17.62
C GLN A 480 -20.46 -3.06 -18.82
N VAL A 481 -21.63 -2.47 -18.60
CA VAL A 481 -22.68 -2.28 -19.60
C VAL A 481 -22.92 -0.79 -19.80
N GLU A 482 -22.70 -0.31 -21.02
CA GLU A 482 -23.15 1.02 -21.41
C GLU A 482 -24.64 0.95 -21.79
N LEU A 483 -25.44 1.87 -21.23
CA LEU A 483 -26.90 1.87 -21.30
C LEU A 483 -27.46 2.86 -22.33
#